data_AF-A0A925S7J4-F1
#
_entry.id   AF-A0A925S7J4-F1
#
_cell.length_a   1.000
_cell.length_b   1.000
_cell.length_c   1.000
_cell.angle_alpha   90.00
_cell.angle_beta   90.00
_cell.angle_gamma   90.00
#
_symmetry.space_group_name_H-M   'P 1'
#
loop_
_entity.id
_entity.type
_entity.pdbx_description
1 polymer ?
#
loop_
_entity_poly.entity_id
_entity_poly.type
_entity_poly.pdbx_seq_one_letter_code
_entity_poly.pdbx_strand_id
1 'polypeptide(L)'
;MMSVYFILALTALAVGAILLRHRGRNQSSNGRLSGSTGPDVSNPASSAGQTKCPYTRFLRMLGLKRGNTSKTVSVKKVLDSPLDAGDKAVEPILADLQANILTGHGRDFARMLFVRIDAARVNEAKSWVSEFAKQHVTSALRQKHQRFMFREAGLDGGRICHVAIAAAGYRKLGYAETALPQGSDPFARRSSTGYRNVFADGAKKRQPNLLDADVAHWDAGYRQDIDLMVLVADDHSDALTAFVETLAAEIAHFGSIDAIESGQTVHRTFQLKDGEHELGVEHFGFVDGRSQPLLLKNEVEAEANVGSNVWDAAAPAKLVLVPDALSSSPNSYGSFLVFRKLEQNVRGFRRAMKSLGDSLGVPADLAGAMAVGRFEDGTPISNSGKSGVGPVNDFDFASD
;
A
#
# COMPACT_ATOMS: atom_id res chain seq x y z
N MET A 1 -24.11 6.13 19.92
CA MET A 1 -23.23 6.93 19.04
C MET A 1 -22.16 6.00 18.51
N MET A 2 -22.34 5.45 17.31
CA MET A 2 -21.28 4.72 16.61
C MET A 2 -20.31 5.75 16.04
N SER A 3 -19.13 5.89 16.62
CA SER A 3 -18.02 6.58 15.99
C SER A 3 -17.41 5.61 14.97
N VAL A 4 -17.56 5.91 13.69
CA VAL A 4 -16.88 5.21 12.60
C VAL A 4 -15.50 5.87 12.46
N TYR A 5 -14.42 5.11 12.64
CA TYR A 5 -13.05 5.61 12.58
C TYR A 5 -12.37 5.09 11.32
N PHE A 6 -11.77 5.99 10.54
CA PHE A 6 -10.92 5.60 9.42
C PHE A 6 -9.46 5.50 9.86
N ILE A 7 -8.76 4.53 9.29
CA ILE A 7 -7.34 4.29 9.52
C ILE A 7 -6.66 4.55 8.19
N LEU A 8 -6.05 5.73 8.07
CA LEU A 8 -5.06 5.96 7.04
C LEU A 8 -3.85 5.08 7.38
N ALA A 9 -3.68 3.97 6.67
CA ALA A 9 -2.35 3.42 6.45
C ALA A 9 -1.61 4.43 5.57
N LEU A 10 -1.05 5.46 6.19
CA LEU A 10 -0.17 6.42 5.54
C LEU A 10 1.07 5.65 5.06
N THR A 11 1.08 5.27 3.79
CA THR A 11 2.32 5.02 3.06
C THR A 11 3.12 6.31 3.12
N ALA A 12 4.28 6.25 3.78
CA ALA A 12 5.12 7.41 4.08
C ALA A 12 5.50 8.17 2.79
N LEU A 13 4.91 9.36 2.60
CA LEU A 13 5.35 10.31 1.59
C LEU A 13 6.50 11.15 2.18
N ALA A 14 7.72 10.90 1.69
CA ALA A 14 8.84 11.79 1.90
C ALA A 14 8.68 13.02 0.98
N VAL A 15 8.34 14.18 1.56
CA VAL A 15 8.38 15.47 0.84
C VAL A 15 9.84 15.84 0.59
N GLY A 16 10.25 15.82 -0.69
CA GLY A 16 11.53 16.29 -1.19
C GLY A 16 11.33 17.49 -2.12
N ALA A 17 11.92 18.63 -1.75
CA ALA A 17 11.93 19.85 -2.56
C ALA A 17 12.59 19.61 -3.92
N ILE A 18 11.89 19.96 -5.00
CA ILE A 18 12.42 19.91 -6.38
C ILE A 18 13.19 21.21 -6.63
N LEU A 19 14.52 21.10 -6.76
CA LEU A 19 15.37 22.16 -7.31
C LEU A 19 15.42 22.01 -8.83
N LEU A 20 14.74 22.92 -9.52
CA LEU A 20 14.77 23.10 -10.97
C LEU A 20 16.22 23.33 -11.46
N ARG A 21 16.68 22.51 -12.41
CA ARG A 21 17.75 22.92 -13.35
C ARG A 21 17.30 22.69 -14.79
N HIS A 22 17.26 23.80 -15.51
CA HIS A 22 16.83 23.90 -16.90
C HIS A 22 17.93 23.46 -17.88
N ARG A 23 17.44 22.97 -19.03
CA ARG A 23 18.03 22.32 -20.22
C ARG A 23 19.40 22.76 -20.74
N GLY A 24 20.06 21.80 -21.41
CA GLY A 24 20.87 22.02 -22.62
C GLY A 24 20.63 20.90 -23.64
N ARG A 25 19.97 21.23 -24.76
CA ARG A 25 19.85 20.37 -25.97
C ARG A 25 21.20 20.31 -26.67
N ASN A 26 21.56 19.15 -27.24
CA ASN A 26 22.34 19.11 -28.47
C ASN A 26 21.91 17.93 -29.35
N GLN A 27 21.59 18.27 -30.60
CA GLN A 27 21.35 17.36 -31.70
C GLN A 27 22.68 16.82 -32.22
N SER A 28 22.70 15.57 -32.71
CA SER A 28 23.57 15.20 -33.82
C SER A 28 22.97 14.05 -34.63
N SER A 29 22.83 14.32 -35.92
CA SER A 29 22.49 13.44 -37.03
C SER A 29 23.59 12.43 -37.38
N ASN A 30 23.19 11.31 -37.98
CA ASN A 30 23.85 10.46 -38.99
C ASN A 30 23.43 8.99 -38.75
N GLY A 31 23.12 8.13 -39.72
CA GLY A 31 23.45 8.12 -41.13
C GLY A 31 22.59 7.11 -41.91
N ARG A 32 23.05 6.84 -43.12
CA ARG A 32 22.34 6.44 -44.34
C ARG A 32 22.70 4.99 -44.73
N LEU A 33 21.88 4.38 -45.60
CA LEU A 33 22.18 3.28 -46.56
C LEU A 33 22.30 1.86 -45.97
N SER A 34 21.96 0.73 -46.62
CA SER A 34 21.26 0.36 -47.87
C SER A 34 21.33 -1.19 -48.02
N GLY A 35 20.33 -1.81 -48.68
CA GLY A 35 20.43 -3.13 -49.36
C GLY A 35 20.27 -4.38 -48.47
N SER A 36 19.72 -5.52 -48.91
CA SER A 36 19.24 -5.99 -50.20
C SER A 36 18.46 -7.31 -50.04
N THR A 37 17.39 -7.46 -50.82
CA THR A 37 16.73 -8.64 -51.46
C THR A 37 17.15 -10.10 -51.14
N GLY A 38 16.13 -10.98 -51.06
CA GLY A 38 16.08 -12.45 -50.76
C GLY A 38 16.75 -13.43 -51.74
N PRO A 39 16.24 -14.67 -52.01
CA PRO A 39 14.85 -15.18 -51.86
C PRO A 39 14.66 -16.62 -51.28
N ASP A 40 13.38 -17.01 -51.26
CA ASP A 40 12.72 -18.31 -51.03
C ASP A 40 13.36 -19.57 -51.65
N VAL A 41 13.20 -20.71 -50.94
CA VAL A 41 13.05 -22.06 -51.54
C VAL A 41 12.03 -22.88 -50.73
N SER A 42 11.16 -23.57 -51.47
CA SER A 42 9.91 -24.25 -51.08
C SER A 42 10.01 -25.78 -50.87
N ASN A 43 9.22 -26.30 -49.91
CA ASN A 43 8.46 -27.59 -49.85
C ASN A 43 9.18 -28.97 -49.85
N PRO A 44 8.53 -30.13 -49.50
CA PRO A 44 7.25 -30.38 -48.80
C PRO A 44 7.25 -31.58 -47.78
N ALA A 45 6.09 -31.72 -47.10
CA ALA A 45 5.40 -32.95 -46.63
C ALA A 45 6.02 -33.92 -45.58
N SER A 46 5.29 -34.10 -44.46
CA SER A 46 4.81 -35.43 -44.02
C SER A 46 3.72 -35.31 -42.95
N SER A 47 2.53 -35.81 -43.26
CA SER A 47 1.40 -36.04 -42.36
C SER A 47 1.59 -37.34 -41.58
N ALA A 48 1.56 -37.27 -40.25
CA ALA A 48 1.29 -38.43 -39.40
C ALA A 48 0.52 -37.95 -38.16
N GLY A 49 -0.69 -38.49 -37.99
CA GLY A 49 -1.57 -38.20 -36.88
C GLY A 49 -0.98 -38.64 -35.55
N GLN A 50 -0.96 -37.73 -34.58
CA GLN A 50 -0.83 -38.05 -33.16
C GLN A 50 -2.04 -37.47 -32.43
N THR A 51 -2.76 -38.38 -31.79
CA THR A 51 -3.81 -38.16 -30.80
C THR A 51 -3.36 -37.10 -29.79
N LYS A 52 -4.06 -35.97 -29.79
CA LYS A 52 -3.78 -34.84 -28.89
C LYS A 52 -4.16 -35.24 -27.45
N CYS A 53 -3.15 -35.47 -26.62
CA CYS A 53 -3.31 -35.55 -25.17
C CYS A 53 -3.85 -34.20 -24.66
N PRO A 54 -4.97 -34.16 -23.90
CA PRO A 54 -5.63 -32.92 -23.49
C PRO A 54 -4.80 -32.05 -22.52
N TYR A 55 -3.66 -32.56 -22.02
CA TYR A 55 -2.80 -31.87 -21.05
C TYR A 55 -1.83 -30.84 -21.66
N THR A 56 -1.59 -30.83 -22.97
CA THR A 56 -0.65 -29.86 -23.59
C THR A 56 -1.22 -28.46 -23.78
N ARG A 57 -2.56 -28.30 -23.73
CA ARG A 57 -3.19 -26.96 -23.82
C ARG A 57 -3.10 -26.19 -22.50
N PHE A 58 -3.18 -26.89 -21.38
CA PHE A 58 -3.10 -26.30 -20.03
C PHE A 58 -1.69 -25.77 -19.71
N LEU A 59 -0.65 -26.48 -20.12
CA LEU A 59 0.75 -26.08 -19.88
C LEU A 59 1.22 -24.91 -20.76
N ARG A 60 0.62 -24.71 -21.95
CA ARG A 60 0.91 -23.56 -22.82
C ARG A 60 0.21 -22.29 -22.37
N MET A 61 -0.93 -22.41 -21.68
CA MET A 61 -1.70 -21.29 -21.13
C MET A 61 -1.03 -20.69 -19.87
N LEU A 62 -0.17 -21.46 -19.20
CA LEU A 62 0.61 -21.04 -18.02
C LEU A 62 1.98 -20.42 -18.35
N GLY A 63 2.30 -20.14 -19.62
CA GLY A 63 3.52 -19.39 -19.99
C GLY A 63 4.87 -20.08 -19.73
N LEU A 64 4.89 -21.37 -19.35
CA LEU A 64 6.12 -22.08 -19.04
C LEU A 64 6.87 -22.52 -20.31
N LYS A 65 7.71 -21.62 -20.86
CA LYS A 65 8.83 -22.02 -21.72
C LYS A 65 9.99 -22.50 -20.83
N ARG A 66 10.69 -23.56 -21.25
CA ARG A 66 12.01 -23.92 -20.68
C ARG A 66 12.96 -22.75 -20.93
N GLY A 67 13.14 -21.93 -19.89
CA GLY A 67 14.05 -20.78 -19.90
C GLY A 67 15.48 -21.23 -19.64
N ASN A 68 16.40 -20.64 -20.41
CA ASN A 68 17.84 -20.73 -20.26
C ASN A 68 18.30 -20.34 -18.84
N THR A 69 19.43 -20.90 -18.45
CA THR A 69 20.13 -20.77 -17.17
C THR A 69 20.15 -19.36 -16.58
N SER A 70 19.77 -19.29 -15.31
CA SER A 70 19.71 -18.12 -14.44
C SER A 70 21.04 -17.36 -14.38
N LYS A 71 21.03 -16.10 -14.81
CA LYS A 71 21.96 -15.10 -14.29
C LYS A 71 21.40 -14.63 -12.96
N THR A 72 22.15 -14.84 -11.88
CA THR A 72 21.92 -14.25 -10.57
C THR A 72 21.94 -12.72 -10.66
N VAL A 73 20.80 -12.13 -10.98
CA VAL A 73 20.55 -10.72 -10.71
C VAL A 73 20.59 -10.60 -9.19
N SER A 74 21.52 -9.80 -8.66
CA SER A 74 21.59 -9.59 -7.21
C SER A 74 20.23 -9.09 -6.72
N VAL A 75 19.63 -9.73 -5.71
CA VAL A 75 18.30 -9.41 -5.17
C VAL A 75 18.11 -7.90 -4.91
N LYS A 76 19.19 -7.17 -4.56
CA LYS A 76 19.18 -5.70 -4.44
C LYS A 76 18.69 -4.94 -5.67
N LYS A 77 18.96 -5.43 -6.89
CA LYS A 77 18.51 -4.79 -8.15
C LYS A 77 17.02 -4.98 -8.41
N VAL A 78 16.42 -6.04 -7.85
CA VAL A 78 15.00 -6.35 -8.05
C VAL A 78 14.10 -5.29 -7.40
N LEU A 79 14.57 -4.64 -6.34
CA LEU A 79 13.82 -3.60 -5.62
C LEU A 79 14.02 -2.18 -6.17
N ASP A 80 14.88 -2.00 -7.18
CA ASP A 80 15.18 -0.70 -7.80
C ASP A 80 14.11 -0.25 -8.82
N SER A 81 13.08 -1.06 -9.02
CA SER A 81 11.93 -0.80 -9.90
C SER A 81 10.64 -1.36 -9.28
N PRO A 82 9.46 -1.08 -9.86
CA PRO A 82 8.26 -1.86 -9.57
C PRO A 82 8.52 -3.36 -9.75
N LEU A 83 7.94 -4.18 -8.88
CA LEU A 83 8.08 -5.63 -8.93
C LEU A 83 7.19 -6.22 -10.02
N ASP A 84 7.76 -7.10 -10.84
CA ASP A 84 6.99 -7.96 -11.74
C ASP A 84 6.53 -9.19 -10.95
N ALA A 85 5.27 -9.17 -10.49
CA ALA A 85 4.72 -10.27 -9.72
C ALA A 85 4.60 -11.59 -10.52
N GLY A 86 4.76 -11.56 -11.85
CA GLY A 86 4.85 -12.75 -12.70
C GLY A 86 6.26 -13.35 -12.80
N ASP A 87 7.28 -12.64 -12.32
CA ASP A 87 8.67 -13.12 -12.32
C ASP A 87 8.90 -14.14 -11.19
N LYS A 88 9.43 -15.31 -11.56
CA LYS A 88 9.82 -16.36 -10.62
C LYS A 88 10.91 -15.92 -9.63
N ALA A 89 11.71 -14.92 -10.00
CA ALA A 89 12.71 -14.36 -9.09
C ALA A 89 12.08 -13.51 -7.97
N VAL A 90 10.88 -12.98 -8.19
CA VAL A 90 10.13 -12.15 -7.25
C VAL A 90 9.23 -12.99 -6.34
N GLU A 91 8.78 -14.16 -6.80
CA GLU A 91 7.87 -15.04 -6.08
C GLU A 91 8.31 -15.37 -4.63
N PRO A 92 9.59 -15.69 -4.33
CA PRO A 92 10.04 -15.93 -2.96
C PRO A 92 9.89 -14.71 -2.04
N ILE A 93 10.05 -13.50 -2.58
CA ILE A 93 9.84 -12.24 -1.83
C ILE A 93 8.36 -12.10 -1.50
N LEU A 94 7.48 -12.30 -2.49
CA LEU A 94 6.03 -12.18 -2.29
C LEU A 94 5.46 -13.26 -1.36
N ALA A 95 6.06 -14.45 -1.35
CA ALA A 95 5.64 -15.56 -0.50
C ALA A 95 5.89 -15.27 0.99
N ASP A 96 6.95 -14.53 1.31
CA ASP A 96 7.37 -14.22 2.68
C ASP A 96 6.91 -12.82 3.14
N LEU A 97 6.72 -11.88 2.21
CA LEU A 97 6.22 -10.53 2.50
C LEU A 97 4.73 -10.58 2.87
N GLN A 98 4.32 -9.84 3.90
CA GLN A 98 2.91 -9.71 4.26
C GLN A 98 2.10 -8.95 3.20
N ALA A 99 0.82 -9.31 3.08
CA ALA A 99 -0.20 -8.59 2.33
C ALA A 99 -0.36 -7.15 2.85
N ASN A 100 -1.09 -6.32 2.11
CA ASN A 100 -1.39 -4.92 2.46
C ASN A 100 -0.18 -3.95 2.43
N ILE A 101 1.00 -4.39 1.96
CA ILE A 101 2.20 -3.56 1.84
C ILE A 101 2.38 -3.04 0.40
N LEU A 102 2.41 -3.95 -0.58
CA LEU A 102 2.63 -3.58 -1.99
C LEU A 102 1.36 -3.01 -2.64
N THR A 103 0.21 -3.37 -2.10
CA THR A 103 -1.11 -2.98 -2.59
C THR A 103 -2.13 -3.21 -1.47
N GLY A 104 -3.15 -2.34 -1.37
CA GLY A 104 -4.14 -2.39 -0.31
C GLY A 104 -4.93 -3.71 -0.29
N HIS A 105 -5.35 -4.15 0.90
CA HIS A 105 -6.05 -5.44 1.07
C HIS A 105 -7.41 -5.52 0.35
N GLY A 106 -8.04 -4.37 0.06
CA GLY A 106 -9.26 -4.27 -0.75
C GLY A 106 -10.49 -4.92 -0.11
N ARG A 107 -10.64 -4.78 1.21
CA ARG A 107 -11.75 -5.34 1.99
C ARG A 107 -12.59 -4.26 2.60
N ASP A 108 -13.89 -4.50 2.70
CA ASP A 108 -14.81 -3.48 3.18
C ASP A 108 -14.74 -3.24 4.68
N PHE A 109 -14.41 -4.27 5.47
CA PHE A 109 -14.30 -4.14 6.92
C PHE A 109 -12.91 -4.51 7.40
N ALA A 110 -12.43 -3.78 8.41
CA ALA A 110 -11.21 -4.10 9.13
C ALA A 110 -11.38 -3.95 10.65
N ARG A 111 -10.62 -4.74 11.40
CA ARG A 111 -10.43 -4.61 12.84
C ARG A 111 -8.94 -4.59 13.15
N MET A 112 -8.53 -3.68 14.04
CA MET A 112 -7.13 -3.52 14.42
C MET A 112 -7.01 -3.60 15.94
N LEU A 113 -6.41 -4.69 16.42
CA LEU A 113 -6.23 -4.99 17.83
C LEU A 113 -4.85 -4.50 18.25
N PHE A 114 -4.80 -3.57 19.21
CA PHE A 114 -3.56 -3.03 19.77
C PHE A 114 -3.25 -3.76 21.07
N VAL A 115 -2.21 -4.60 21.03
CA VAL A 115 -1.91 -5.58 22.08
C VAL A 115 -0.73 -5.12 22.91
N ARG A 116 -0.86 -5.26 24.23
CA ARG A 116 0.23 -5.16 25.19
C ARG A 116 0.47 -6.53 25.81
N ILE A 117 1.69 -7.03 25.64
CA ILE A 117 2.13 -8.32 26.16
C ILE A 117 2.43 -8.18 27.67
N ASP A 118 2.01 -9.17 28.45
CA ASP A 118 2.44 -9.32 29.84
C ASP A 118 3.90 -9.78 29.88
N ALA A 119 4.73 -9.05 30.62
CA ALA A 119 6.16 -9.36 30.76
C ALA A 119 6.40 -10.75 31.38
N ALA A 120 5.45 -11.29 32.15
CA ALA A 120 5.52 -12.65 32.69
C ALA A 120 5.16 -13.74 31.68
N ARG A 121 4.64 -13.37 30.49
CA ARG A 121 4.03 -14.29 29.50
C ARG A 121 4.62 -14.13 28.10
N VAL A 122 5.88 -13.71 28.02
CA VAL A 122 6.57 -13.45 26.75
C VAL A 122 6.73 -14.73 25.90
N ASN A 123 6.89 -15.90 26.52
CA ASN A 123 7.04 -17.17 25.80
C ASN A 123 5.74 -17.61 25.14
N GLU A 124 4.62 -17.37 25.81
CA GLU A 124 3.26 -17.58 25.32
C GLU A 124 2.98 -16.62 24.16
N ALA A 125 3.35 -15.34 24.30
CA ALA A 125 3.25 -14.36 23.22
C ALA A 125 4.08 -14.77 21.99
N LYS A 126 5.33 -15.23 22.17
CA LYS A 126 6.18 -15.73 21.07
C LYS A 126 5.56 -16.93 20.37
N SER A 127 5.05 -17.89 21.15
CA SER A 127 4.38 -19.07 20.62
C SER A 127 3.15 -18.69 19.81
N TRP A 128 2.32 -17.80 20.34
CA TRP A 128 1.11 -17.31 19.68
C TRP A 128 1.44 -16.54 18.39
N VAL A 129 2.37 -15.59 18.41
CA VAL A 129 2.76 -14.82 17.21
C VAL A 129 3.30 -15.75 16.12
N SER A 130 4.12 -16.75 16.49
CA SER A 130 4.61 -17.75 15.54
C SER A 130 3.46 -18.55 14.91
N GLU A 131 2.49 -19.00 15.69
CA GLU A 131 1.38 -19.79 15.17
C GLU A 131 0.42 -18.95 14.33
N PHE A 132 0.07 -17.75 14.80
CA PHE A 132 -0.74 -16.79 14.06
C PHE A 132 -0.11 -16.44 12.71
N ALA A 133 1.22 -16.22 12.68
CA ALA A 133 1.94 -15.96 11.44
C ALA A 133 1.86 -17.12 10.45
N LYS A 134 1.96 -18.37 10.92
CA LYS A 134 1.89 -19.56 10.06
C LYS A 134 0.48 -19.84 9.54
N GLN A 135 -0.54 -19.63 10.37
CA GLN A 135 -1.91 -20.04 10.06
C GLN A 135 -2.72 -18.93 9.38
N HIS A 136 -2.51 -17.67 9.78
CA HIS A 136 -3.45 -16.59 9.49
C HIS A 136 -2.85 -15.44 8.70
N VAL A 137 -1.60 -15.04 8.98
CA VAL A 137 -0.95 -13.94 8.25
C VAL A 137 -0.96 -14.23 6.76
N THR A 138 -1.48 -13.26 6.01
CA THR A 138 -1.63 -13.40 4.56
C THR A 138 -0.39 -12.84 3.89
N SER A 139 0.25 -13.60 3.01
CA SER A 139 1.37 -13.11 2.21
C SER A 139 0.90 -12.29 1.01
N ALA A 140 1.78 -11.45 0.47
CA ALA A 140 1.54 -10.68 -0.75
C ALA A 140 1.25 -11.60 -1.95
N LEU A 141 1.90 -12.77 -2.00
CA LEU A 141 1.62 -13.80 -3.00
C LEU A 141 0.20 -14.37 -2.86
N ARG A 142 -0.24 -14.64 -1.62
CA ARG A 142 -1.61 -15.10 -1.36
C ARG A 142 -2.64 -14.01 -1.73
N GLN A 143 -2.39 -12.75 -1.37
CA GLN A 143 -3.23 -11.62 -1.78
C GLN A 143 -3.32 -11.48 -3.30
N LYS A 144 -2.21 -11.64 -4.02
CA LYS A 144 -2.18 -11.66 -5.49
C LYS A 144 -3.10 -12.75 -6.05
N HIS A 145 -3.02 -13.98 -5.52
CA HIS A 145 -3.89 -15.06 -5.95
C HIS A 145 -5.36 -14.79 -5.64
N GLN A 146 -5.67 -14.26 -4.46
CA GLN A 146 -7.04 -13.89 -4.07
C GLN A 146 -7.62 -12.83 -5.04
N ARG A 147 -6.87 -11.77 -5.36
CA ARG A 147 -7.29 -10.73 -6.33
C ARG A 147 -7.50 -11.29 -7.73
N PHE A 148 -6.62 -12.21 -8.17
CA PHE A 148 -6.78 -12.88 -9.45
C PHE A 148 -8.08 -13.68 -9.49
N MET A 149 -8.35 -14.53 -8.48
CA MET A 149 -9.56 -15.34 -8.43
C MET A 149 -10.84 -14.49 -8.36
N PHE A 150 -10.82 -13.38 -7.62
CA PHE A 150 -11.94 -12.44 -7.60
C PHE A 150 -12.20 -11.84 -8.98
N ARG A 151 -11.17 -11.34 -9.67
CA ARG A 151 -11.34 -10.73 -11.00
C ARG A 151 -11.80 -11.72 -12.06
N GLU A 152 -11.24 -12.93 -12.08
CA GLU A 152 -11.52 -13.90 -13.14
C GLU A 152 -12.83 -14.68 -12.90
N ALA A 153 -13.23 -14.86 -11.64
CA ALA A 153 -14.33 -15.77 -11.30
C ALA A 153 -15.33 -15.23 -10.27
N GLY A 154 -15.17 -13.98 -9.81
CA GLY A 154 -16.04 -13.37 -8.79
C GLY A 154 -16.00 -14.08 -7.43
N LEU A 155 -14.96 -14.87 -7.17
CA LEU A 155 -14.83 -15.61 -5.92
C LEU A 155 -14.43 -14.68 -4.78
N ASP A 156 -15.02 -14.89 -3.60
CA ASP A 156 -14.63 -14.23 -2.37
C ASP A 156 -13.11 -14.35 -2.16
N GLY A 157 -12.44 -13.21 -2.04
CA GLY A 157 -11.00 -13.17 -1.79
C GLY A 157 -10.63 -13.74 -0.42
N GLY A 158 -11.58 -13.88 0.52
CA GLY A 158 -11.43 -14.38 1.89
C GLY A 158 -10.52 -13.53 2.80
N ARG A 159 -10.70 -13.59 4.11
CA ARG A 159 -9.95 -12.79 5.10
C ARG A 159 -8.47 -12.50 4.81
N ILE A 160 -8.05 -11.27 5.12
CA ILE A 160 -6.65 -10.82 5.18
C ILE A 160 -6.26 -10.62 6.64
N CYS A 161 -5.13 -11.19 7.06
CA CYS A 161 -4.53 -10.90 8.36
C CYS A 161 -3.11 -10.35 8.20
N HIS A 162 -2.76 -9.39 9.05
CA HIS A 162 -1.45 -8.73 9.08
C HIS A 162 -1.04 -8.47 10.53
N VAL A 163 0.26 -8.56 10.82
CA VAL A 163 0.83 -8.27 12.14
C VAL A 163 1.95 -7.25 12.03
N ALA A 164 1.93 -6.24 12.90
CA ALA A 164 3.01 -5.29 13.08
C ALA A 164 3.53 -5.35 14.51
N ILE A 165 4.84 -5.21 14.68
CA ILE A 165 5.50 -5.22 15.99
C ILE A 165 6.10 -3.83 16.22
N ALA A 166 5.71 -3.18 17.31
CA ALA A 166 6.29 -1.90 17.71
C ALA A 166 7.69 -2.11 18.33
N ALA A 167 8.50 -1.06 18.40
CA ALA A 167 9.82 -1.14 19.05
C ALA A 167 9.74 -1.63 20.52
N ALA A 168 8.68 -1.27 21.25
CA ALA A 168 8.41 -1.80 22.59
C ALA A 168 8.19 -3.33 22.58
N GLY A 169 7.45 -3.84 21.58
CA GLY A 169 7.25 -5.26 21.36
C GLY A 169 8.55 -6.01 21.07
N TYR A 170 9.42 -5.48 20.19
CA TYR A 170 10.74 -6.06 19.96
C TYR A 170 11.55 -6.20 21.25
N ARG A 171 11.61 -5.13 22.07
CA ARG A 171 12.30 -5.15 23.36
C ARG A 171 11.72 -6.19 24.31
N LYS A 172 10.40 -6.23 24.41
CA LYS A 172 9.69 -7.16 25.31
C LYS A 172 9.83 -8.62 24.88
N LEU A 173 9.94 -8.88 23.58
CA LEU A 173 10.29 -10.19 23.02
C LEU A 173 11.77 -10.56 23.21
N GLY A 174 12.58 -9.67 23.80
CA GLY A 174 13.98 -9.93 24.16
C GLY A 174 15.00 -9.60 23.07
N TYR A 175 14.62 -8.81 22.06
CA TYR A 175 15.57 -8.33 21.05
C TYR A 175 16.31 -7.07 21.53
N ALA A 176 17.61 -7.03 21.28
CA ALA A 176 18.46 -5.88 21.60
C ALA A 176 18.19 -4.69 20.66
N GLU A 177 18.53 -3.47 21.09
CA GLU A 177 18.39 -2.23 20.29
C GLU A 177 19.02 -2.34 18.90
N THR A 178 20.15 -3.02 18.78
CA THR A 178 20.86 -3.24 17.51
C THR A 178 20.11 -4.13 16.53
N ALA A 179 19.11 -4.86 17.01
CA ALA A 179 18.29 -5.76 16.20
C ALA A 179 16.96 -5.13 15.76
N LEU A 180 16.64 -3.91 16.21
CA LEU A 180 15.43 -3.22 15.78
C LEU A 180 15.55 -2.82 14.29
N PRO A 181 14.46 -2.96 13.50
CA PRO A 181 14.44 -2.53 12.12
C PRO A 181 14.87 -1.08 11.95
N GLN A 182 15.69 -0.84 10.93
CA GLN A 182 16.12 0.49 10.53
C GLN A 182 15.67 0.78 9.09
N GLY A 183 15.00 1.91 8.88
CA GLY A 183 14.64 2.39 7.54
C GLY A 183 15.84 2.63 6.62
N SER A 184 15.57 2.97 5.36
CA SER A 184 16.58 3.65 4.55
C SER A 184 16.79 5.08 5.07
N ASP A 185 17.96 5.66 4.81
CA ASP A 185 18.22 7.10 5.05
C ASP A 185 18.68 7.78 3.75
N PRO A 186 17.80 7.84 2.73
CA PRO A 186 18.19 8.27 1.39
C PRO A 186 18.64 9.73 1.34
N PHE A 187 18.26 10.54 2.34
CA PHE A 187 18.58 11.97 2.42
C PHE A 187 19.57 12.30 3.54
N ALA A 188 20.23 11.30 4.14
CA ALA A 188 21.11 11.48 5.30
C ALA A 188 20.47 12.25 6.46
N ARG A 189 19.13 12.20 6.58
CA ARG A 189 18.33 12.94 7.56
C ARG A 189 18.44 12.35 8.96
N ARG A 190 18.96 11.13 9.16
CA ARG A 190 19.21 10.59 10.51
C ARG A 190 20.26 11.37 11.29
N SER A 191 21.11 12.13 10.60
CA SER A 191 22.06 13.05 11.22
C SER A 191 21.36 14.23 11.92
N SER A 192 20.12 14.55 11.53
CA SER A 192 19.30 15.54 12.20
C SER A 192 18.59 14.93 13.42
N THR A 193 18.55 15.69 14.51
CA THR A 193 18.06 15.21 15.83
C THR A 193 16.60 14.75 15.80
N GLY A 194 15.76 15.33 14.95
CA GLY A 194 14.33 15.03 14.86
C GLY A 194 13.94 13.78 14.06
N TYR A 195 14.84 13.24 13.22
CA TYR A 195 14.56 12.10 12.34
C TYR A 195 15.44 10.87 12.62
N ARG A 196 16.28 10.94 13.66
CA ARG A 196 17.06 9.80 14.10
C ARG A 196 16.16 8.83 14.87
N ASN A 197 16.27 7.52 14.58
CA ASN A 197 15.64 6.44 15.35
C ASN A 197 14.11 6.51 15.48
N VAL A 198 13.38 7.09 14.50
CA VAL A 198 11.91 7.32 14.56
C VAL A 198 11.13 6.08 15.00
N PHE A 199 11.42 4.91 14.43
CA PHE A 199 10.76 3.66 14.82
C PHE A 199 11.12 3.23 16.24
N ALA A 200 12.41 3.19 16.57
CA ALA A 200 12.89 2.74 17.88
C ALA A 200 12.39 3.64 19.02
N ASP A 201 12.23 4.93 18.75
CA ASP A 201 11.70 5.93 19.68
C ASP A 201 10.17 5.89 19.83
N GLY A 202 9.46 5.46 18.79
CA GLY A 202 8.00 5.40 18.76
C GLY A 202 7.32 6.75 18.55
N ALA A 203 6.03 6.69 18.17
CA ALA A 203 5.24 7.86 17.80
C ALA A 203 5.09 8.90 18.93
N LYS A 204 5.04 8.47 20.19
CA LYS A 204 4.92 9.37 21.35
C LYS A 204 6.07 10.38 21.43
N LYS A 205 7.30 9.97 21.11
CA LYS A 205 8.46 10.87 21.07
C LYS A 205 8.45 11.82 19.86
N ARG A 206 7.60 11.55 18.86
CA ARG A 206 7.45 12.39 17.66
C ARG A 206 6.33 13.42 17.80
N GLN A 207 5.52 13.36 18.86
CA GLN A 207 4.43 14.30 19.10
C GLN A 207 4.87 15.77 18.95
N PRO A 208 6.01 16.24 19.50
CA PRO A 208 6.43 17.63 19.32
C PRO A 208 6.85 17.97 17.88
N ASN A 209 7.36 17.00 17.12
CA ASN A 209 7.76 17.19 15.73
C ASN A 209 6.57 17.22 14.77
N LEU A 210 5.49 16.50 15.13
CA LEU A 210 4.27 16.40 14.34
C LEU A 210 3.21 17.43 14.75
N LEU A 211 3.49 18.22 15.81
CA LEU A 211 2.55 19.17 16.41
C LEU A 211 1.24 18.50 16.84
N ASP A 212 1.33 17.24 17.28
CA ASP A 212 0.19 16.49 17.78
C ASP A 212 -0.20 17.00 19.18
N ALA A 213 -1.45 16.74 19.59
CA ALA A 213 -1.86 16.96 20.98
C ALA A 213 -0.99 16.13 21.94
N ASP A 214 -0.82 16.60 23.18
CA ASP A 214 -0.08 15.85 24.20
C ASP A 214 -0.65 14.43 24.36
N VAL A 215 0.22 13.46 24.63
CA VAL A 215 -0.15 12.04 24.77
C VAL A 215 -1.26 11.82 25.81
N ALA A 216 -1.33 12.67 26.84
CA ALA A 216 -2.40 12.61 27.84
C ALA A 216 -3.80 12.86 27.26
N HIS A 217 -3.90 13.56 26.13
CA HIS A 217 -5.14 13.86 25.41
C HIS A 217 -5.47 12.83 24.32
N TRP A 218 -4.58 11.88 24.02
CA TRP A 218 -4.89 10.79 23.10
C TRP A 218 -5.96 9.87 23.70
N ASP A 219 -6.62 9.05 22.89
CA ASP A 219 -7.52 8.01 23.41
C ASP A 219 -6.77 7.08 24.37
N ALA A 220 -7.46 6.62 25.42
CA ALA A 220 -6.85 5.90 26.53
C ALA A 220 -5.98 4.71 26.08
N GLY A 221 -6.42 3.96 25.07
CA GLY A 221 -5.72 2.81 24.53
C GLY A 221 -4.37 3.11 23.85
N TYR A 222 -4.09 4.37 23.50
CA TYR A 222 -2.81 4.78 22.87
C TYR A 222 -1.85 5.48 23.81
N ARG A 223 -2.26 5.74 25.06
CA ARG A 223 -1.43 6.43 26.06
C ARG A 223 -0.30 5.56 26.59
N GLN A 224 -0.51 4.25 26.61
CA GLN A 224 0.49 3.25 26.98
C GLN A 224 1.24 2.73 25.77
N ASP A 225 2.37 2.07 25.99
CA ASP A 225 3.10 1.43 24.90
C ASP A 225 2.37 0.18 24.40
N ILE A 226 2.18 0.17 23.08
CA ILE A 226 1.66 -0.99 22.34
C ILE A 226 2.86 -1.83 21.91
N ASP A 227 2.73 -3.16 22.03
CA ASP A 227 3.75 -4.10 21.61
C ASP A 227 3.48 -4.66 20.21
N LEU A 228 2.22 -5.01 19.93
CA LEU A 228 1.78 -5.58 18.65
C LEU A 228 0.53 -4.87 18.15
N MET A 229 0.36 -4.83 16.83
CA MET A 229 -0.92 -4.53 16.18
C MET A 229 -1.29 -5.71 15.28
N VAL A 230 -2.46 -6.28 15.50
CA VAL A 230 -3.04 -7.33 14.65
C VAL A 230 -4.17 -6.71 13.82
N LEU A 231 -4.03 -6.71 12.51
CA LEU A 231 -5.05 -6.27 11.57
C LEU A 231 -5.73 -7.49 10.97
N VAL A 232 -7.05 -7.50 11.00
CA VAL A 232 -7.89 -8.46 10.31
C VAL A 232 -8.86 -7.71 9.42
N ALA A 233 -8.95 -8.07 8.15
CA ALA A 233 -9.87 -7.48 7.21
C ALA A 233 -10.66 -8.54 6.44
N ASP A 234 -11.94 -8.29 6.20
CA ASP A 234 -12.88 -9.20 5.55
C ASP A 234 -14.02 -8.39 4.91
N ASP A 235 -14.69 -8.96 3.91
CA ASP A 235 -15.88 -8.36 3.29
C ASP A 235 -17.15 -8.72 4.08
N HIS A 236 -17.06 -9.71 4.97
CA HIS A 236 -18.17 -10.16 5.81
C HIS A 236 -17.98 -9.72 7.27
N SER A 237 -18.69 -8.66 7.68
CA SER A 237 -18.59 -8.09 9.03
C SER A 237 -18.85 -9.10 10.16
N ASP A 238 -19.79 -10.04 9.99
CA ASP A 238 -20.11 -11.04 11.01
C ASP A 238 -18.97 -12.07 11.18
N ALA A 239 -18.41 -12.56 10.07
CA ALA A 239 -17.28 -13.48 10.08
C ALA A 239 -16.02 -12.81 10.65
N LEU A 240 -15.83 -11.51 10.36
CA LEU A 240 -14.77 -10.70 10.94
C LEU A 240 -14.93 -10.58 12.47
N THR A 241 -16.14 -10.26 12.93
CA THR A 241 -16.44 -10.09 14.35
C THR A 241 -16.19 -11.38 15.13
N ALA A 242 -16.73 -12.51 14.67
CA ALA A 242 -16.53 -13.81 15.30
C ALA A 242 -15.03 -14.20 15.38
N PHE A 243 -14.26 -13.92 14.33
CA PHE A 243 -12.83 -14.23 14.35
C PHE A 243 -12.05 -13.33 15.30
N VAL A 244 -12.41 -12.04 15.38
CA VAL A 244 -11.76 -11.10 16.30
C VAL A 244 -12.05 -11.46 17.76
N GLU A 245 -13.24 -11.97 18.07
CA GLU A 245 -13.56 -12.51 19.40
C GLU A 245 -12.67 -13.71 19.75
N THR A 246 -12.45 -14.63 18.81
CA THR A 246 -11.50 -15.74 18.97
C THR A 246 -10.08 -15.23 19.27
N LEU A 247 -9.57 -14.30 18.46
CA LEU A 247 -8.24 -13.73 18.68
C LEU A 247 -8.15 -13.00 20.02
N ALA A 248 -9.20 -12.30 20.44
CA ALA A 248 -9.23 -11.62 21.73
C ALA A 248 -9.15 -12.59 22.91
N ALA A 249 -9.86 -13.72 22.83
CA ALA A 249 -9.78 -14.79 23.83
C ALA A 249 -8.37 -15.40 23.89
N GLU A 250 -7.73 -15.62 22.73
CA GLU A 250 -6.36 -16.14 22.67
C GLU A 250 -5.33 -15.15 23.24
N ILE A 251 -5.45 -13.85 22.88
CA ILE A 251 -4.56 -12.79 23.34
C ILE A 251 -4.63 -12.62 24.87
N ALA A 252 -5.80 -12.83 25.47
CA ALA A 252 -5.99 -12.75 26.92
C ALA A 252 -5.12 -13.76 27.72
N HIS A 253 -4.57 -14.80 27.08
CA HIS A 253 -3.68 -15.74 27.75
C HIS A 253 -2.26 -15.20 27.99
N PHE A 254 -1.83 -14.18 27.23
CA PHE A 254 -0.47 -13.64 27.28
C PHE A 254 -0.40 -12.10 27.40
N GLY A 255 -1.52 -11.39 27.32
CA GLY A 255 -1.53 -9.93 27.36
C GLY A 255 -2.94 -9.33 27.44
N SER A 256 -3.03 -8.05 27.08
CA SER A 256 -4.27 -7.30 27.00
C SER A 256 -4.41 -6.62 25.64
N ILE A 257 -5.65 -6.35 25.24
CA ILE A 257 -5.95 -5.48 24.10
C ILE A 257 -6.32 -4.11 24.67
N ASP A 258 -5.46 -3.12 24.43
CA ASP A 258 -5.62 -1.78 24.98
C ASP A 258 -6.53 -0.90 24.07
N ALA A 259 -6.65 -1.24 22.79
CA ALA A 259 -7.62 -0.64 21.85
C ALA A 259 -8.04 -1.63 20.76
N ILE A 260 -9.28 -1.49 20.27
CA ILE A 260 -9.76 -2.12 19.03
C ILE A 260 -10.36 -1.03 18.16
N GLU A 261 -9.80 -0.86 16.97
CA GLU A 261 -10.36 0.06 15.97
C GLU A 261 -11.11 -0.69 14.88
N SER A 262 -12.17 -0.05 14.36
CA SER A 262 -13.04 -0.60 13.32
C SER A 262 -12.98 0.28 12.08
N GLY A 263 -12.44 -0.28 10.98
CA GLY A 263 -12.47 0.34 9.66
C GLY A 263 -13.66 -0.16 8.85
N GLN A 264 -14.27 0.76 8.09
CA GLN A 264 -15.28 0.47 7.09
C GLN A 264 -15.05 1.38 5.88
N THR A 265 -15.07 0.82 4.67
CA THR A 265 -15.06 1.60 3.42
C THR A 265 -16.34 2.41 3.29
N VAL A 266 -16.21 3.66 2.85
CA VAL A 266 -17.35 4.54 2.59
C VAL A 266 -17.35 4.87 1.10
N HIS A 267 -18.49 4.71 0.47
CA HIS A 267 -18.68 5.00 -0.95
C HIS A 267 -19.71 6.11 -1.14
N ARG A 268 -19.55 6.86 -2.23
CA ARG A 268 -20.55 7.82 -2.71
C ARG A 268 -20.69 7.72 -4.22
N THR A 269 -21.92 7.95 -4.67
CA THR A 269 -22.26 8.02 -6.08
C THR A 269 -22.06 9.44 -6.61
N PHE A 270 -21.31 9.58 -7.70
CA PHE A 270 -21.06 10.84 -8.40
C PHE A 270 -21.53 10.75 -9.85
N GLN A 271 -22.07 11.85 -10.36
CA GLN A 271 -22.35 12.01 -11.78
C GLN A 271 -21.13 12.65 -12.46
N LEU A 272 -20.42 11.86 -13.25
CA LEU A 272 -19.26 12.26 -14.04
C LEU A 272 -19.65 12.42 -15.51
N LYS A 273 -18.70 12.91 -16.32
CA LYS A 273 -18.89 13.10 -17.77
C LYS A 273 -19.21 11.81 -18.52
N ASP A 274 -18.73 10.67 -18.04
CA ASP A 274 -18.88 9.35 -18.64
C ASP A 274 -19.97 8.49 -17.99
N GLY A 275 -20.61 8.97 -16.92
CA GLY A 275 -21.77 8.32 -16.33
C GLY A 275 -21.84 8.45 -14.81
N GLU A 276 -22.59 7.56 -14.21
CA GLU A 276 -22.70 7.44 -12.76
C GLU A 276 -21.61 6.49 -12.23
N HIS A 277 -20.84 6.95 -11.23
CA HIS A 277 -19.76 6.16 -10.65
C HIS A 277 -19.87 6.14 -9.12
N GLU A 278 -19.74 4.95 -8.54
CA GLU A 278 -19.56 4.77 -7.11
C GLU A 278 -18.05 4.81 -6.80
N LEU A 279 -17.64 5.75 -5.95
CA LEU A 279 -16.23 5.98 -5.62
C LEU A 279 -16.03 5.95 -4.11
N GLY A 280 -14.89 5.39 -3.69
CA GLY A 280 -14.46 5.38 -2.29
C GLY A 280 -14.10 6.79 -1.83
N VAL A 281 -14.65 7.21 -0.68
CA VAL A 281 -14.46 8.54 -0.10
C VAL A 281 -14.05 8.46 1.37
N GLU A 282 -13.42 9.53 1.86
CA GLU A 282 -13.28 9.75 3.30
C GLU A 282 -14.51 10.50 3.89
N HIS A 283 -14.54 10.75 5.21
CA HIS A 283 -15.76 11.28 5.86
C HIS A 283 -16.13 12.72 5.47
N PHE A 284 -15.17 13.55 5.05
CA PHE A 284 -15.50 14.85 4.49
C PHE A 284 -16.20 14.73 3.14
N GLY A 285 -16.15 13.58 2.47
CA GLY A 285 -16.86 13.26 1.24
C GLY A 285 -16.00 13.31 -0.02
N PHE A 286 -14.68 13.47 0.10
CA PHE A 286 -13.76 13.53 -1.03
C PHE A 286 -13.26 12.13 -1.39
N VAL A 287 -13.14 11.87 -2.69
CA VAL A 287 -12.48 10.66 -3.19
C VAL A 287 -11.06 10.58 -2.65
N ASP A 288 -10.75 9.45 -2.01
CA ASP A 288 -9.47 9.20 -1.36
C ASP A 288 -8.76 7.98 -1.98
N GLY A 289 -7.46 7.83 -1.70
CA GLY A 289 -6.66 6.69 -2.13
C GLY A 289 -6.27 6.67 -3.61
N ARG A 290 -6.51 7.76 -4.36
CA ARG A 290 -6.30 7.80 -5.82
C ARG A 290 -4.83 7.83 -6.25
N SER A 291 -4.02 8.71 -5.66
CA SER A 291 -2.63 8.90 -6.05
C SER A 291 -1.74 8.12 -5.10
N GLN A 292 -1.19 7.00 -5.59
CA GLN A 292 -0.34 6.09 -4.82
C GLN A 292 0.96 5.81 -5.59
N PRO A 293 2.09 5.59 -4.89
CA PRO A 293 3.26 4.99 -5.52
C PRO A 293 2.92 3.57 -5.97
N LEU A 294 3.03 3.28 -7.26
CA LEU A 294 2.73 1.98 -7.85
C LEU A 294 3.98 1.10 -7.82
N LEU A 295 3.93 0.09 -6.96
CA LEU A 295 5.06 -0.79 -6.64
C LEU A 295 5.03 -2.10 -7.44
N LEU A 296 3.93 -2.37 -8.15
CA LEU A 296 3.74 -3.56 -8.97
C LEU A 296 3.62 -3.17 -10.44
N LYS A 297 4.35 -3.88 -11.31
CA LYS A 297 4.44 -3.55 -12.74
C LYS A 297 3.08 -3.58 -13.44
N ASN A 298 2.22 -4.55 -13.11
CA ASN A 298 0.88 -4.64 -13.69
C ASN A 298 -0.04 -3.48 -13.26
N GLU A 299 0.20 -2.87 -12.09
CA GLU A 299 -0.56 -1.69 -11.65
C GLU A 299 -0.05 -0.44 -12.37
N VAL A 300 1.26 -0.32 -12.59
CA VAL A 300 1.86 0.73 -13.45
C VAL A 300 1.30 0.67 -14.86
N GLU A 301 1.25 -0.52 -15.46
CA GLU A 301 0.70 -0.73 -16.81
C GLU A 301 -0.80 -0.39 -16.86
N ALA A 302 -1.57 -0.72 -15.82
CA ALA A 302 -2.99 -0.38 -15.74
C ALA A 302 -3.21 1.14 -15.62
N GLU A 303 -2.43 1.83 -14.80
CA GLU A 303 -2.49 3.30 -14.66
C GLU A 303 -2.09 4.00 -15.96
N ALA A 304 -1.06 3.51 -16.65
CA ALA A 304 -0.61 4.06 -17.91
C ALA A 304 -1.68 4.02 -19.01
N ASN A 305 -2.59 3.03 -18.96
CA ASN A 305 -3.73 2.95 -19.88
C ASN A 305 -4.80 4.02 -19.62
N VAL A 306 -4.85 4.59 -18.41
CA VAL A 306 -5.75 5.68 -18.03
C VAL A 306 -5.10 7.04 -18.27
N GLY A 307 -3.77 7.14 -18.07
CA GLY A 307 -2.95 8.32 -18.39
C GLY A 307 -1.67 8.36 -17.55
N SER A 308 -0.53 8.63 -18.18
CA SER A 308 0.79 8.77 -17.52
C SER A 308 1.76 9.68 -18.31
N ASN A 309 1.22 10.59 -19.13
CA ASN A 309 2.02 11.45 -20.00
C ASN A 309 2.73 12.57 -19.23
N VAL A 310 2.16 12.98 -18.10
CA VAL A 310 2.59 14.09 -17.25
C VAL A 310 3.10 13.56 -15.91
N TRP A 311 2.39 12.61 -15.31
CA TRP A 311 2.77 12.02 -14.02
C TRP A 311 3.03 10.51 -14.13
N ASP A 312 4.24 10.10 -13.73
CA ASP A 312 4.61 8.68 -13.60
C ASP A 312 4.47 8.24 -12.14
N ALA A 313 3.46 7.41 -11.87
CA ALA A 313 3.20 6.87 -10.54
C ALA A 313 4.11 5.68 -10.17
N ALA A 314 4.95 5.18 -11.09
CA ALA A 314 5.83 4.06 -10.83
C ALA A 314 6.83 4.36 -9.72
N ALA A 315 6.93 3.46 -8.75
CA ALA A 315 7.87 3.57 -7.64
C ALA A 315 8.70 2.30 -7.48
N PRO A 316 9.99 2.43 -7.13
CA PRO A 316 10.81 1.27 -6.84
C PRO A 316 10.37 0.62 -5.53
N ALA A 317 10.34 -0.72 -5.47
CA ALA A 317 9.88 -1.42 -4.26
C ALA A 317 10.68 -1.08 -2.99
N LYS A 318 11.96 -0.73 -3.14
CA LYS A 318 12.82 -0.25 -2.03
C LYS A 318 12.33 1.05 -1.38
N LEU A 319 11.35 1.74 -1.98
CA LEU A 319 10.69 2.89 -1.36
C LEU A 319 10.00 2.49 -0.06
N VAL A 320 9.37 1.31 -0.03
CA VAL A 320 8.60 0.82 1.13
C VAL A 320 9.19 -0.45 1.75
N LEU A 321 9.95 -1.24 1.00
CA LEU A 321 10.51 -2.50 1.49
C LEU A 321 11.87 -2.31 2.14
N VAL A 322 12.02 -2.88 3.34
CA VAL A 322 13.28 -2.99 4.07
C VAL A 322 13.60 -4.45 4.36
N PRO A 323 14.87 -4.89 4.25
CA PRO A 323 15.24 -6.25 4.64
C PRO A 323 14.86 -6.53 6.10
N ASP A 324 14.30 -7.69 6.37
CA ASP A 324 14.09 -8.14 7.74
C ASP A 324 15.44 -8.52 8.37
N ALA A 325 15.92 -7.70 9.31
CA ALA A 325 17.21 -7.87 9.97
C ALA A 325 17.30 -9.14 10.83
N LEU A 326 16.17 -9.74 11.19
CA LEU A 326 16.12 -10.98 11.99
C LEU A 326 16.03 -12.24 11.12
N SER A 327 15.83 -12.11 9.81
CA SER A 327 15.78 -13.23 8.89
C SER A 327 17.17 -13.55 8.33
N SER A 328 17.45 -14.84 8.17
CA SER A 328 18.63 -15.32 7.43
C SER A 328 18.40 -15.40 5.91
N SER A 329 17.15 -15.21 5.45
CA SER A 329 16.79 -15.29 4.04
C SER A 329 17.02 -13.94 3.35
N PRO A 330 17.67 -13.91 2.17
CA PRO A 330 17.83 -12.67 1.38
C PRO A 330 16.52 -12.16 0.76
N ASN A 331 15.43 -12.95 0.87
CA ASN A 331 14.12 -12.64 0.31
C ASN A 331 13.12 -12.14 1.36
N SER A 332 13.52 -12.05 2.64
CA SER A 332 12.65 -11.58 3.72
C SER A 332 12.68 -10.07 3.82
N TYR A 333 11.51 -9.46 3.64
CA TYR A 333 11.32 -8.02 3.72
C TYR A 333 10.12 -7.69 4.58
N GLY A 334 10.17 -6.52 5.21
CA GLY A 334 9.05 -5.88 5.87
C GLY A 334 8.87 -4.45 5.39
N SER A 335 7.92 -3.76 6.00
CA SER A 335 7.71 -2.33 5.82
C SER A 335 7.39 -1.70 7.17
N PHE A 336 7.70 -0.41 7.33
CA PHE A 336 7.27 0.34 8.50
C PHE A 336 5.81 0.75 8.35
N LEU A 337 5.01 0.49 9.38
CA LEU A 337 3.63 0.94 9.46
C LEU A 337 3.53 2.18 10.34
N VAL A 338 2.92 3.24 9.80
CA VAL A 338 2.46 4.38 10.59
C VAL A 338 0.96 4.22 10.82
N PHE A 339 0.55 4.23 12.08
CA PHE A 339 -0.85 4.25 12.48
C PHE A 339 -1.16 5.58 13.17
N ARG A 340 -2.22 6.27 12.72
CA ARG A 340 -2.75 7.47 13.36
C ARG A 340 -4.27 7.41 13.31
N LYS A 341 -4.91 7.59 14.47
CA LYS A 341 -6.35 7.78 14.57
C LYS A 341 -6.65 9.27 14.44
N LEU A 342 -7.27 9.68 13.34
CA LEU A 342 -7.54 11.07 13.01
C LEU A 342 -9.04 11.32 13.03
N GLU A 343 -9.55 11.90 14.12
CA GLU A 343 -10.97 12.27 14.21
C GLU A 343 -11.29 13.39 13.20
N GLN A 344 -12.40 13.24 12.48
CA GLN A 344 -12.84 14.19 11.47
C GLN A 344 -14.09 14.94 11.93
N ASN A 345 -13.96 16.23 12.21
CA ASN A 345 -15.11 17.10 12.51
C ASN A 345 -15.82 17.53 11.22
N VAL A 346 -16.61 16.62 10.63
CA VAL A 346 -17.27 16.84 9.32
C VAL A 346 -18.12 18.10 9.32
N ARG A 347 -18.93 18.32 10.36
CA ARG A 347 -19.78 19.51 10.47
C ARG A 347 -18.93 20.80 10.55
N GLY A 348 -17.82 20.76 11.27
CA GLY A 348 -16.87 21.87 11.35
C GLY A 348 -16.23 22.18 10.00
N PHE A 349 -15.75 21.15 9.30
CA PHE A 349 -15.15 21.26 7.98
C PHE A 349 -16.12 21.86 6.96
N ARG A 350 -17.38 21.37 6.91
CA ARG A 350 -18.41 21.92 6.01
C ARG A 350 -18.74 23.39 6.27
N ARG A 351 -18.75 23.83 7.54
CA ARG A 351 -18.90 25.26 7.87
C ARG A 351 -17.70 26.07 7.42
N ALA A 352 -16.48 25.56 7.58
CA ALA A 352 -15.26 26.22 7.16
C ALA A 352 -15.23 26.39 5.62
N MET A 353 -15.58 25.36 4.86
CA MET A 353 -15.72 25.46 3.39
C MET A 353 -16.71 26.55 2.98
N LYS A 354 -17.91 26.58 3.61
CA LYS A 354 -18.91 27.60 3.31
C LYS A 354 -18.38 29.00 3.62
N SER A 355 -17.79 29.20 4.81
CA SER A 355 -17.25 30.50 5.21
C SER A 355 -16.12 30.97 4.29
N LEU A 356 -15.27 30.05 3.83
CA LEU A 356 -14.21 30.35 2.87
C LEU A 356 -14.80 30.74 1.51
N GLY A 357 -15.78 29.98 1.02
CA GLY A 357 -16.51 30.31 -0.22
C GLY A 357 -17.16 31.68 -0.17
N ASP A 358 -17.89 31.98 0.91
CA ASP A 358 -18.53 33.30 1.13
C ASP A 358 -17.47 34.43 1.13
N SER A 359 -16.30 34.21 1.74
CA SER A 359 -15.23 35.21 1.84
C SER A 359 -14.53 35.47 0.49
N LEU A 360 -14.40 34.44 -0.34
CA LEU A 360 -13.75 34.50 -1.65
C LEU A 360 -14.73 34.86 -2.78
N GLY A 361 -16.04 34.86 -2.51
CA GLY A 361 -17.08 35.04 -3.54
C GLY A 361 -17.18 33.84 -4.50
N VAL A 362 -16.85 32.63 -4.02
CA VAL A 362 -16.89 31.40 -4.82
C VAL A 362 -17.82 30.34 -4.19
N PRO A 363 -18.31 29.38 -4.99
CA PRO A 363 -19.02 28.22 -4.46
C PRO A 363 -18.22 27.44 -3.40
N ALA A 364 -18.91 26.91 -2.39
CA ALA A 364 -18.28 26.22 -1.26
C ALA A 364 -17.55 24.92 -1.66
N ASP A 365 -18.02 24.25 -2.72
CA ASP A 365 -17.36 23.08 -3.31
C ASP A 365 -16.00 23.43 -3.91
N LEU A 366 -15.90 24.54 -4.66
CA LEU A 366 -14.62 25.06 -5.15
C LEU A 366 -13.71 25.48 -3.99
N ALA A 367 -14.24 26.12 -2.95
CA ALA A 367 -13.45 26.47 -1.77
C ALA A 367 -12.88 25.22 -1.04
N GLY A 368 -13.66 24.14 -0.96
CA GLY A 368 -13.14 22.86 -0.46
C GLY A 368 -12.10 22.25 -1.38
N ALA A 369 -12.31 22.31 -2.70
CA ALA A 369 -11.34 21.84 -3.68
C ALA A 369 -10.02 22.61 -3.61
N MET A 370 -10.05 23.91 -3.30
CA MET A 370 -8.84 24.70 -3.05
C MET A 370 -8.10 24.26 -1.78
N ALA A 371 -8.82 23.81 -0.75
CA ALA A 371 -8.22 23.31 0.49
C ALA A 371 -7.62 21.90 0.35
N VAL A 372 -8.25 21.03 -0.47
CA VAL A 372 -7.85 19.62 -0.64
C VAL A 372 -6.94 19.41 -1.86
N GLY A 373 -7.05 20.25 -2.88
CA GLY A 373 -6.43 20.08 -4.21
C GLY A 373 -7.31 19.34 -5.22
N ARG A 374 -8.46 18.81 -4.79
CA ARG A 374 -9.44 18.11 -5.63
C ARG A 374 -10.86 18.40 -5.18
N PHE A 375 -11.80 18.41 -6.12
CA PHE A 375 -13.23 18.36 -5.80
C PHE A 375 -13.62 17.04 -5.12
N GLU A 376 -14.82 16.98 -4.55
CA GLU A 376 -15.32 15.77 -3.85
C GLU A 376 -15.33 14.52 -4.74
N ASP A 377 -15.57 14.70 -6.05
CA ASP A 377 -15.54 13.61 -7.05
C ASP A 377 -14.13 13.21 -7.49
N GLY A 378 -13.09 13.85 -6.93
CA GLY A 378 -11.69 13.62 -7.24
C GLY A 378 -11.13 14.48 -8.38
N THR A 379 -11.93 15.33 -9.04
CA THR A 379 -11.43 16.21 -10.11
C THR A 379 -10.31 17.12 -9.58
N PRO A 380 -9.09 17.08 -10.14
CA PRO A 380 -7.99 17.93 -9.68
C PRO A 380 -8.20 19.38 -10.10
N ILE A 381 -7.99 20.30 -9.14
CA ILE A 381 -8.25 21.73 -9.35
C ILE A 381 -7.31 22.36 -10.38
N SER A 382 -6.07 21.86 -10.49
CA SER A 382 -5.07 22.30 -11.47
C SER A 382 -5.52 22.07 -12.92
N ASN A 383 -6.40 21.08 -13.15
CA ASN A 383 -6.88 20.73 -14.49
C ASN A 383 -8.19 21.43 -14.84
N SER A 384 -9.03 21.71 -13.84
CA SER A 384 -10.38 22.22 -14.04
C SER A 384 -10.85 23.03 -12.84
N GLY A 385 -11.40 24.22 -13.09
CA GLY A 385 -12.09 25.02 -12.07
C GLY A 385 -13.49 24.49 -11.69
N LYS A 386 -13.88 23.29 -12.15
CA LYS A 386 -15.17 22.65 -11.90
C LYS A 386 -15.02 21.12 -11.75
N SER A 387 -15.90 20.51 -10.96
CA SER A 387 -16.07 19.05 -10.87
C SER A 387 -16.65 18.44 -12.15
N GLY A 388 -16.70 17.11 -12.20
CA GLY A 388 -17.35 16.28 -13.22
C GLY A 388 -16.40 15.43 -14.07
N VAL A 389 -15.08 15.59 -13.92
CA VAL A 389 -14.09 14.77 -14.66
C VAL A 389 -13.79 13.47 -13.92
N GLY A 390 -13.96 13.48 -12.59
CA GLY A 390 -13.57 12.37 -11.75
C GLY A 390 -12.07 12.36 -11.41
N PRO A 391 -11.59 11.29 -10.78
CA PRO A 391 -10.28 11.24 -10.14
C PRO A 391 -9.14 10.97 -11.13
N VAL A 392 -8.94 11.84 -12.12
CA VAL A 392 -7.76 11.75 -13.01
C VAL A 392 -6.48 12.08 -12.23
N ASN A 393 -5.38 11.41 -12.56
CA ASN A 393 -4.09 11.57 -11.86
C ASN A 393 -2.91 11.92 -12.78
N ASP A 394 -3.15 11.99 -14.08
CA ASP A 394 -2.14 12.38 -15.07
C ASP A 394 -2.03 13.92 -15.17
N PHE A 395 -1.49 14.56 -14.14
CA PHE A 395 -1.24 16.00 -14.10
C PHE A 395 -0.03 16.34 -13.22
N ASP A 396 0.50 17.55 -13.41
CA ASP A 396 1.49 18.17 -12.54
C ASP A 396 1.10 19.63 -12.24
N PHE A 397 2.00 20.34 -11.58
CA PHE A 397 1.83 21.76 -11.25
C PHE A 397 2.72 22.66 -12.11
N ALA A 398 3.17 22.21 -13.29
CA ALA A 398 4.11 22.98 -14.10
C ALA A 398 3.48 24.22 -14.77
N SER A 399 2.14 24.24 -14.88
CA SER A 399 1.37 25.32 -15.51
C SER A 399 0.37 26.00 -14.56
N ASP A 400 0.50 25.77 -13.26
CA ASP A 400 -0.23 26.42 -12.16
C ASP A 400 0.72 27.39 -11.44
#